data_AF-T5KJ28-F1
#
_entry.id   AF-T5KJ28-F1
#
_cell.length_a   1.000
_cell.length_b   1.000
_cell.length_c   1.000
_cell.angle_alpha   90.00
_cell.angle_beta   90.00
_cell.angle_gamma   90.00
#
_symmetry.space_group_name_H-M   'P 1'
#
loop_
_entity.id
_entity.type
_entity.pdbx_description
1 polymer ?
#
loop_
_entity_poly.entity_id
_entity_poly.type
_entity_poly.pdbx_seq_one_letter_code
_entity_poly.pdbx_strand_id
1 'polypeptide(L)'
;MSSVANTGIVATEHGFRIRTTETYLVEVHRALFNWRLVLHVHGIECSPSSAEHPYGVCPTLEHGYCYFGLGLESLARAVSAGLDWQDPLRTDPAGFDRKAF
;
A
#
# COMPACT_ATOMS: atom_id res chain seq x y z
N MET A 1 -22.27 -4.12 8.00
CA MET A 1 -21.26 -3.67 8.97
C MET A 1 -20.12 -3.09 8.18
N SER A 2 -19.93 -1.76 8.20
CA SER A 2 -18.90 -1.09 7.40
C SER A 2 -17.57 -1.24 8.12
N SER A 3 -16.63 -1.96 7.50
CA SER A 3 -15.24 -2.09 7.97
C SER A 3 -14.63 -0.70 8.11
N VAL A 4 -14.24 -0.32 9.33
CA VAL A 4 -13.65 0.99 9.58
C VAL A 4 -12.21 0.96 9.08
N ALA A 5 -11.96 1.51 7.91
CA ALA A 5 -10.61 1.78 7.44
C ALA A 5 -9.93 2.75 8.43
N ASN A 6 -8.86 2.29 9.07
CA ASN A 6 -8.03 3.20 9.85
C ASN A 6 -7.28 4.09 8.85
N THR A 7 -7.69 5.35 8.76
CA THR A 7 -7.15 6.35 7.83
C THR A 7 -6.08 7.15 8.56
N GLY A 8 -4.88 6.58 8.63
CA GLY A 8 -3.72 7.23 9.23
C GLY A 8 -2.47 6.85 8.46
N ILE A 9 -1.64 7.84 8.13
CA ILE A 9 -0.31 7.60 7.56
C ILE A 9 0.60 7.15 8.71
N VAL A 10 1.03 5.89 8.67
CA VAL A 10 1.94 5.30 9.66
C VAL A 10 3.28 5.03 9.01
N ALA A 11 4.37 5.52 9.61
CA ALA A 11 5.71 5.21 9.12
C ALA A 11 6.01 3.70 9.27
N THR A 12 6.65 3.12 8.27
CA THR A 12 7.14 1.74 8.25
C THR A 12 8.64 1.73 7.97
N GLU A 13 9.28 0.56 8.05
CA GLU A 13 10.71 0.41 7.72
C GLU A 13 11.03 0.90 6.29
N HIS A 14 10.10 0.69 5.35
CA HIS A 14 10.32 0.96 3.93
C HIS A 14 9.58 2.20 3.40
N GLY A 15 8.80 2.89 4.24
CA GLY A 15 8.10 4.10 3.86
C GLY A 15 6.88 4.37 4.73
N PHE A 16 5.69 4.30 4.14
CA PHE A 16 4.45 4.71 4.80
C PHE A 16 3.30 3.77 4.50
N ARG A 17 2.59 3.31 5.52
CA ARG A 17 1.29 2.67 5.39
C ARG A 17 0.21 3.75 5.36
N ILE A 18 -0.60 3.73 4.31
CA ILE A 18 -1.60 4.77 4.03
C ILE A 18 -2.99 4.31 4.49
N ARG A 19 -3.29 3.02 4.32
CA ARG A 19 -4.59 2.45 4.66
C ARG A 19 -4.45 1.00 5.09
N THR A 20 -5.24 0.60 6.07
CA THR A 20 -5.41 -0.81 6.45
C THR A 20 -6.89 -1.11 6.57
N THR A 21 -7.29 -2.22 5.99
CA THR A 21 -8.64 -2.78 6.07
C THR A 21 -8.56 -4.27 6.43
N GLU A 22 -9.70 -4.91 6.60
CA GLU A 22 -9.77 -6.36 6.83
C GLU A 22 -9.29 -7.18 5.63
N THR A 23 -9.40 -6.66 4.40
CA THR A 23 -9.14 -7.43 3.17
C THR A 23 -7.87 -7.00 2.44
N TYR A 24 -7.39 -5.79 2.66
CA TYR A 24 -6.18 -5.28 2.03
C TYR A 24 -5.50 -4.17 2.86
N LEU A 25 -4.26 -3.88 2.52
CA LEU A 25 -3.54 -2.70 2.98
C LEU A 25 -2.82 -2.02 1.81
N VAL A 26 -2.63 -0.71 1.93
CA VAL A 26 -1.96 0.13 0.93
C VAL A 26 -0.75 0.80 1.56
N GLU A 27 0.42 0.65 0.94
CA GLU A 27 1.68 1.22 1.40
C GLU A 27 2.41 1.98 0.29
N VAL A 28 3.22 2.95 0.67
CA VAL A 28 4.16 3.66 -0.19
C VAL A 28 5.57 3.26 0.25
N HIS A 29 6.30 2.57 -0.60
CA HIS A 29 7.67 2.12 -0.34
C HIS A 29 8.67 2.98 -1.10
N ARG A 30 9.81 3.26 -0.47
CA ARG A 30 10.96 3.81 -1.18
C ARG A 30 11.68 2.69 -1.93
N ALA A 31 11.80 2.84 -3.25
CA ALA A 31 12.63 1.98 -4.09
C ALA A 31 13.91 2.73 -4.55
N LEU A 32 14.75 2.05 -5.34
CA LEU A 32 16.02 2.61 -5.81
C LEU A 32 15.87 3.94 -6.58
N PHE A 33 14.80 4.09 -7.38
CA PHE A 33 14.62 5.24 -8.28
C PHE A 33 13.21 5.84 -8.26
N ASN A 34 12.32 5.34 -7.40
CA ASN A 34 10.93 5.76 -7.33
C ASN A 34 10.36 5.56 -5.93
N TRP A 35 9.21 6.19 -5.70
CA TRP A 35 8.28 5.77 -4.67
C TRP A 35 7.27 4.82 -5.29
N ARG A 36 7.03 3.68 -4.65
CA ARG A 36 6.12 2.65 -5.14
C ARG A 36 4.90 2.58 -4.23
N LEU A 37 3.73 2.87 -4.77
CA LEU A 37 2.46 2.61 -4.10
C LEU A 37 2.10 1.14 -4.32
N VAL A 38 1.85 0.41 -3.25
CA VAL A 38 1.73 -1.03 -3.22
C VAL A 38 0.39 -1.41 -2.59
N LEU A 39 -0.34 -2.28 -3.30
CA LEU A 39 -1.52 -2.94 -2.77
C LEU A 39 -1.14 -4.35 -2.32
N HIS A 40 -1.41 -4.65 -1.06
CA HIS A 40 -1.35 -6.01 -0.56
C HIS A 40 -2.75 -6.51 -0.23
N VAL A 41 -3.08 -7.70 -0.71
CA VAL A 41 -4.35 -8.38 -0.40
C VAL A 41 -4.12 -9.48 0.61
N HIS A 42 -5.03 -9.57 1.57
CA HIS A 42 -5.08 -10.66 2.53
C HIS A 42 -5.70 -11.88 1.83
N GLY A 43 -4.87 -12.86 1.46
CA GLY A 43 -5.34 -14.00 0.65
C GLY A 43 -4.69 -15.36 0.94
N ILE A 44 -3.71 -15.44 1.84
CA ILE A 44 -3.06 -16.70 2.19
C ILE A 44 -3.03 -16.83 3.71
N GLU A 45 -3.70 -17.86 4.24
CA GLU A 45 -3.57 -18.26 5.64
C GLU A 45 -2.09 -18.45 5.96
N CYS A 46 -1.60 -17.66 6.90
CA CYS A 46 -0.23 -17.75 7.38
C CYS A 46 -0.24 -18.08 8.85
N SER A 47 0.80 -18.75 9.32
CA SER A 47 0.90 -19.13 10.73
C SER A 47 0.73 -17.87 11.61
N PRO A 48 -0.22 -17.83 12.56
CA PRO A 48 -0.59 -16.64 13.34
C PRO A 48 0.48 -16.22 14.36
N SER A 49 1.74 -16.64 14.19
CA SER A 49 2.80 -16.57 15.19
C SER A 49 3.78 -15.42 15.03
N SER A 50 3.71 -14.59 13.98
CA SER A 50 4.53 -13.39 13.91
C SER A 50 3.75 -12.14 14.30
N ALA A 51 4.36 -11.31 15.15
CA ALA A 51 3.85 -10.01 15.60
C ALA A 51 3.52 -9.04 14.44
N GLU A 52 3.90 -9.41 13.22
CA GLU A 52 3.67 -8.70 11.96
C GLU A 52 2.28 -8.96 11.35
N HIS A 53 1.55 -10.00 11.79
CA HIS A 53 0.28 -10.44 11.18
C HIS A 53 -0.85 -10.56 12.21
N PRO A 54 -1.40 -9.44 12.72
CA PRO A 54 -2.44 -9.45 13.76
C PRO A 54 -3.75 -10.15 13.35
N TYR A 55 -3.92 -10.50 12.07
CA TYR A 55 -5.09 -11.20 11.53
C TYR A 55 -4.82 -12.63 11.03
N GLY A 56 -3.59 -13.16 11.17
CA GLY A 56 -3.26 -14.53 10.71
C GLY A 56 -3.27 -14.72 9.18
N VAL A 57 -3.22 -13.63 8.41
CA VAL A 57 -3.16 -13.66 6.94
C VAL A 57 -1.90 -12.93 6.49
N CYS A 58 -1.10 -13.56 5.63
CA CYS A 58 0.01 -12.82 5.01
C CYS A 58 -0.52 -11.89 3.91
N PRO A 59 -0.14 -10.61 3.92
CA PRO A 59 -0.35 -9.74 2.78
C PRO A 59 0.46 -10.25 1.57
N THR A 60 -0.21 -10.75 0.54
CA THR A 60 0.46 -10.98 -0.75
C THR A 60 0.50 -9.66 -1.51
N LEU A 61 1.68 -9.32 -2.04
CA LEU A 61 1.82 -8.22 -3.00
C LEU A 61 0.95 -8.55 -4.22
N GLU A 62 -0.09 -7.76 -4.46
CA GLU A 62 -0.93 -7.95 -5.65
C GLU A 62 -0.44 -7.07 -6.80
N HIS A 63 -0.22 -5.78 -6.52
CA HIS A 63 0.18 -4.79 -7.52
C HIS A 63 1.06 -3.67 -6.94
N GLY A 64 2.02 -3.19 -7.74
CA GLY A 64 2.82 -2.01 -7.45
C GLY A 64 2.68 -0.90 -8.51
N TYR A 65 2.73 0.36 -8.11
CA TYR A 65 2.60 1.53 -8.98
C TYR A 65 3.72 2.52 -8.70
N CYS A 66 4.53 2.80 -9.70
CA CYS A 66 5.74 3.62 -9.57
C CYS A 66 5.44 5.11 -9.81
N TYR A 67 6.00 5.95 -8.93
CA TYR A 67 6.09 7.40 -9.05
C TYR A 67 7.59 7.77 -9.07
N PHE A 68 8.15 8.03 -10.25
CA PHE A 68 9.58 8.24 -10.45
C PHE A 68 10.11 9.48 -9.73
N GLY A 69 11.36 9.36 -9.28
CA GLY A 69 12.04 10.35 -8.45
C GLY A 69 12.01 9.98 -6.97
N LEU A 70 13.04 10.43 -6.25
CA LEU A 70 13.20 10.19 -4.80
C LEU A 70 12.87 11.43 -3.95
N GLY A 71 12.56 12.56 -4.60
CA GLY A 71 12.26 13.82 -3.93
C GLY A 71 10.89 13.83 -3.27
N LEU A 72 10.65 14.92 -2.51
CA LEU A 72 9.39 15.13 -1.79
C LEU A 72 8.18 15.18 -2.73
N GLU A 73 8.34 15.71 -3.94
CA GLU A 73 7.28 15.77 -4.95
C GLU A 73 6.80 14.36 -5.35
N SER A 74 7.72 13.45 -5.66
CA SER A 74 7.40 12.06 -6.02
C SER A 74 6.76 11.32 -4.86
N LEU A 75 7.23 11.55 -3.63
CA LEU A 75 6.61 11.01 -2.42
C LEU A 75 5.18 11.53 -2.26
N ALA A 76 4.98 12.85 -2.39
CA ALA A 76 3.67 13.48 -2.25
C ALA A 76 2.67 12.97 -3.28
N ARG A 77 3.09 12.79 -4.55
CA ARG A 77 2.25 12.16 -5.59
C ARG A 77 1.83 10.74 -5.20
N ALA A 78 2.76 9.90 -4.74
CA ALA A 78 2.47 8.53 -4.34
C ALA A 78 1.53 8.46 -3.13
N VAL A 79 1.75 9.30 -2.11
CA VAL A 79 0.91 9.37 -0.91
C VAL A 79 -0.48 9.89 -1.23
N SER A 80 -0.60 10.99 -2.00
CA SER A 80 -1.90 11.53 -2.41
C SER A 80 -2.68 10.50 -3.21
N ALA A 81 -2.02 9.83 -4.16
CA ALA A 81 -2.67 8.79 -4.95
C ALA A 81 -3.19 7.65 -4.08
N GLY A 82 -2.42 7.20 -3.07
CA GLY A 82 -2.89 6.18 -2.12
C GLY A 82 -4.05 6.63 -1.24
N LEU A 83 -4.08 7.90 -0.82
CA LEU A 83 -5.18 8.46 -0.04
C LEU A 83 -6.47 8.57 -0.88
N ASP A 84 -6.34 9.02 -2.11
CA ASP A 84 -7.47 9.27 -3.04
C ASP A 84 -7.97 8.00 -3.74
N TRP A 85 -7.25 6.88 -3.64
CA TRP A 85 -7.62 5.62 -4.28
C TRP A 85 -8.83 4.97 -3.60
N GLN A 86 -10.01 5.09 -4.21
CA GLN A 86 -11.28 4.67 -3.59
C GLN A 86 -11.51 3.17 -3.62
N ASP A 87 -11.19 2.50 -4.73
CA ASP A 87 -11.40 1.05 -4.90
C ASP A 87 -10.12 0.33 -5.37
N PRO A 88 -9.13 0.13 -4.45
CA PRO A 88 -7.84 -0.44 -4.81
C PRO A 88 -7.90 -1.86 -5.40
N LEU A 89 -8.91 -2.63 -5.05
CA LEU A 89 -9.08 -4.01 -5.52
C LEU A 89 -9.57 -4.10 -6.98
N ARG A 90 -9.99 -2.98 -7.60
CA ARG A 90 -10.63 -2.99 -8.92
C ARG A 90 -10.13 -1.92 -9.89
N THR A 91 -9.37 -0.95 -9.41
CA THR A 91 -8.95 0.21 -10.20
C THR A 91 -7.47 0.47 -10.01
N ASP A 92 -6.82 1.16 -10.94
CA ASP A 92 -5.46 1.64 -10.74
C ASP A 92 -5.49 3.04 -10.07
N PRO A 93 -4.48 3.41 -9.26
CA PRO A 93 -4.39 4.73 -8.64
C PRO A 93 -4.12 5.81 -9.70
N ALA A 94 -4.37 7.08 -9.38
CA ALA A 94 -4.11 8.16 -10.32
C ALA A 94 -2.61 8.49 -10.44
N GLY A 95 -2.18 8.91 -11.63
CA GLY A 95 -0.90 9.59 -11.84
C GLY A 95 0.37 8.75 -11.68
N PHE A 96 0.25 7.41 -11.67
CA PHE A 96 1.43 6.54 -11.69
C PHE A 96 2.15 6.64 -13.04
N ASP A 97 3.48 6.60 -12.99
CA ASP A 97 4.31 6.67 -14.20
C ASP A 97 4.44 5.28 -14.85
N ARG A 98 4.40 4.21 -14.05
CA ARG A 98 4.45 2.81 -14.52
C ARG A 98 3.84 1.82 -13.53
N LYS A 99 3.18 0.77 -14.04
CA LYS A 99 2.73 -0.39 -13.25
C LYS A 99 3.85 -1.44 -13.12
N ALA A 100 4.04 -1.95 -11.91
CA ALA A 100 4.96 -3.01 -11.53
C ALA A 100 4.16 -4.22 -11.00
N PHE A 101 4.74 -5.41 -11.17
CA PHE A 101 4.19 -6.66 -10.65
C PHE A 101 4.24 -6.70 -9.12
#